data_AF-S3ZCW5-F1
#
_entry.id   AF-S3ZCW5-F1
#
_cell.length_a   1.000
_cell.length_b   1.000
_cell.length_c   1.000
_cell.angle_alpha   90.00
_cell.angle_beta   90.00
_cell.angle_gamma   90.00
#
_symmetry.space_group_name_H-M   'P 1'
#
loop_
_entity.id
_entity.type
_entity.pdbx_description
1 polymer ?
#
loop_
_entity_poly.entity_id
_entity_poly.type
_entity_poly.pdbx_seq_one_letter_code
_entity_poly.pdbx_strand_id
1 'polypeptide(L)'
;MSRTDKTKPLWVRHAEHDPRPVHDHRHGPCDLPPRPTREAPETRCRWEHPGMLLFGHTCCAGCNARACVKERQDMVRAANRKERYAGRREARRLATALHPGCRGVVGGGR
;
A
#
# COMPACT_ATOMS: atom_id res chain seq x y z
N MET A 1 -9.67 -3.55 -8.80
CA MET A 1 -8.41 -3.23 -8.08
C MET A 1 -8.77 -2.48 -6.80
N SER A 2 -8.07 -2.72 -5.68
CA SER A 2 -8.35 -2.05 -4.40
C SER A 2 -8.03 -0.54 -4.47
N ARG A 3 -8.76 0.31 -3.74
CA ARG A 3 -8.45 1.75 -3.55
C ARG A 3 -7.05 1.99 -2.93
N THR A 4 -6.46 0.98 -2.30
CA THR A 4 -5.16 1.07 -1.60
C THR A 4 -3.97 0.50 -2.38
N ASP A 5 -4.17 0.15 -3.65
CA ASP A 5 -3.13 -0.45 -4.47
C ASP A 5 -2.01 0.55 -4.81
N LYS A 6 -0.81 0.25 -4.31
CA LYS A 6 0.41 1.05 -4.48
C LYS A 6 1.13 0.83 -5.81
N THR A 7 0.57 0.03 -6.72
CA THR A 7 1.07 -0.14 -8.09
C THR A 7 0.34 0.76 -9.10
N LYS A 8 -0.79 1.36 -8.72
CA LYS A 8 -1.55 2.27 -9.60
C LYS A 8 -0.72 3.48 -10.01
N PRO A 9 -0.79 3.94 -11.28
CA PRO A 9 -0.24 5.23 -11.68
C PRO A 9 -0.77 6.35 -10.78
N LEU A 10 0.05 7.37 -10.51
CA LEU A 10 -0.31 8.46 -9.60
C LEU A 10 -1.58 9.20 -10.01
N TRP A 11 -1.80 9.38 -11.32
CA TRP A 11 -3.01 10.04 -11.83
C TRP A 11 -4.29 9.22 -11.56
N VAL A 12 -4.21 7.88 -11.56
CA VAL A 12 -5.35 7.01 -11.21
C VAL A 12 -5.68 7.14 -9.74
N ARG A 13 -4.65 7.20 -8.88
CA ARG A 13 -4.87 7.44 -7.44
C ARG A 13 -5.48 8.81 -7.21
N HIS A 14 -5.00 9.83 -7.93
CA HIS A 14 -5.54 11.17 -7.86
C HIS A 14 -7.03 11.21 -8.24
N ALA A 15 -7.44 10.52 -9.31
CA ALA A 15 -8.82 10.46 -9.76
C ALA A 15 -9.75 9.68 -8.81
N GLU A 16 -9.25 8.71 -8.05
CA GLU A 16 -10.03 7.96 -7.07
C GLU A 16 -10.26 8.70 -5.74
N HIS A 17 -9.58 9.83 -5.54
CA HIS A 17 -9.67 10.67 -4.35
C HIS A 17 -10.35 12.00 -4.67
N ASP A 18 -11.53 12.20 -4.09
CA ASP A 18 -12.19 13.49 -4.13
C ASP A 18 -11.39 14.54 -3.33
N PRO A 19 -11.39 15.82 -3.76
CA PRO A 19 -10.83 16.93 -2.99
C PRO A 19 -11.41 16.95 -1.58
N ARG A 20 -10.57 17.16 -0.56
CA ARG A 20 -11.03 17.17 0.84
C ARG A 20 -11.41 18.58 1.27
N PRO A 21 -12.54 18.79 1.95
CA PRO A 21 -12.83 20.09 2.55
C PRO A 21 -11.91 20.32 3.77
N VAL A 22 -11.32 21.51 3.84
CA VAL A 22 -10.55 22.01 4.98
C VAL A 22 -11.27 23.24 5.52
N HIS A 23 -11.63 23.20 6.80
CA HIS A 23 -12.41 24.25 7.45
C HIS A 23 -11.57 25.04 8.45
N ASP A 24 -11.73 26.37 8.43
CA ASP A 24 -11.17 27.27 9.44
C ASP A 24 -12.23 28.28 9.89
N HIS A 25 -12.87 27.97 11.03
CA HIS A 25 -13.99 28.73 11.57
C HIS A 25 -13.59 29.67 12.72
N ARG A 26 -12.28 29.90 12.93
CA ARG A 26 -11.79 30.69 14.06
C ARG A 26 -12.37 32.12 14.11
N HIS A 27 -12.75 32.66 12.98
CA HIS A 27 -13.20 34.05 12.85
C HIS A 27 -14.51 34.19 12.04
N GLY A 28 -15.45 33.26 12.20
CA GLY A 28 -16.80 33.41 11.66
C GLY A 28 -17.34 32.19 10.90
N PRO A 29 -18.40 32.38 10.10
CA PRO A 29 -19.09 31.29 9.41
C PRO A 29 -18.23 30.67 8.31
N CYS A 30 -18.60 29.45 7.93
CA CYS A 30 -17.95 28.71 6.85
C CYS A 30 -18.10 29.45 5.53
N ASP A 31 -16.97 29.75 4.89
CA ASP A 31 -16.85 30.38 3.58
C ASP A 31 -16.41 29.37 2.51
N LEU A 32 -16.57 28.06 2.77
CA LEU A 32 -16.20 27.02 1.81
C LEU A 32 -17.13 27.05 0.60
N PRO A 33 -16.61 27.20 -0.64
CA PRO A 33 -17.44 27.07 -1.83
C PRO A 33 -18.04 25.66 -1.94
N PRO A 34 -19.26 25.51 -2.51
CA PRO A 34 -19.97 24.23 -2.53
C PRO A 34 -19.26 23.15 -3.38
N ARG A 35 -18.36 23.56 -4.28
CA ARG A 35 -17.54 22.66 -5.10
C ARG A 35 -16.09 23.15 -5.15
N PRO A 36 -15.13 22.25 -5.40
CA PRO A 36 -13.75 22.61 -5.68
C PRO A 36 -13.67 23.57 -6.87
N THR A 37 -13.00 24.69 -6.67
CA THR A 37 -12.71 25.67 -7.72
C THR A 37 -11.31 25.45 -8.27
N ARG A 38 -11.08 25.82 -9.54
CA ARG A 38 -9.75 25.71 -10.17
C ARG A 38 -8.75 26.70 -9.57
N GLU A 39 -9.23 27.87 -9.20
CA GLU A 39 -8.45 28.92 -8.54
C GLU A 39 -8.45 28.69 -7.03
N ALA A 40 -7.33 29.00 -6.38
CA ALA A 40 -7.23 28.99 -4.93
C ALA A 40 -8.17 30.08 -4.40
N PRO A 41 -9.22 29.72 -3.65
CA PRO A 41 -10.13 30.73 -3.15
C PRO A 41 -9.44 31.52 -2.04
N GLU A 42 -9.68 32.83 -1.98
CA GLU A 42 -9.28 33.68 -0.84
C GLU A 42 -10.18 33.46 0.39
N THR A 43 -10.74 32.25 0.51
CA THR A 43 -11.60 31.82 1.62
C THR A 43 -10.77 31.02 2.62
N ARG A 44 -11.15 31.12 3.89
CA ARG A 44 -10.43 30.44 4.98
C ARG A 44 -10.67 28.93 4.92
N CYS A 45 -11.92 28.55 4.66
CA CYS A 45 -12.26 27.19 4.31
C CYS A 45 -11.98 26.96 2.83
N ARG A 46 -11.26 25.89 2.50
CA ARG A 46 -10.83 25.60 1.12
C ARG A 46 -10.90 24.12 0.81
N TRP A 47 -10.96 23.80 -0.48
CA TRP A 47 -10.77 22.43 -0.96
C TRP A 47 -9.26 22.15 -1.06
N GLU A 48 -8.79 21.15 -0.34
CA GLU A 48 -7.41 20.69 -0.41
C GLU A 48 -7.22 19.86 -1.69
N HIS A 49 -6.22 20.24 -2.51
CA HIS A 49 -5.92 19.56 -3.76
C HIS A 49 -5.65 18.07 -3.52
N PRO A 50 -6.19 17.12 -4.30
CA PRO A 50 -6.00 15.69 -4.03
C PRO A 50 -4.53 15.25 -4.11
N GLY A 51 -3.65 16.05 -4.74
CA GLY A 51 -2.20 15.87 -4.67
C GLY A 51 -1.62 16.01 -3.26
N MET A 52 -2.20 16.84 -2.39
CA MET A 52 -1.80 16.94 -0.98
C MET A 52 -2.11 15.67 -0.20
N LEU A 53 -3.12 14.88 -0.60
CA LEU A 53 -3.40 13.56 -0.02
C LEU A 53 -2.33 12.53 -0.41
N LEU A 54 -1.64 12.71 -1.55
CA LEU A 54 -0.57 11.82 -2.01
C LEU A 54 0.78 12.10 -1.35
N PHE A 55 0.99 13.29 -0.78
CA PHE A 55 2.25 13.71 -0.15
C PHE A 55 2.13 13.93 1.37
N GLY A 56 0.95 14.29 1.86
CA GLY A 56 0.61 14.24 3.27
C GLY A 56 0.34 12.80 3.70
N HIS A 57 0.62 12.48 4.95
CA HIS A 57 0.54 11.14 5.58
C HIS A 57 -0.86 10.49 5.59
N THR A 58 -1.59 10.50 4.49
CA THR A 58 -2.90 9.87 4.36
C THR A 58 -2.78 8.49 3.72
N CYS A 59 -3.85 7.71 3.85
CA CYS A 59 -3.91 6.26 3.63
C CYS A 59 -3.26 5.74 2.33
N CYS A 60 -3.18 6.54 1.27
CA CYS A 60 -2.67 6.13 -0.04
C CYS A 60 -1.23 6.57 -0.37
N ALA A 61 -0.68 7.53 0.39
CA ALA A 61 0.72 7.96 0.29
C ALA A 61 1.69 6.98 0.97
N GLY A 62 1.18 6.14 1.88
CA GLY A 62 2.00 5.42 2.83
C GLY A 62 2.35 6.32 3.99
N CYS A 63 1.84 5.99 5.17
CA CYS A 63 2.26 6.63 6.40
C CYS A 63 3.78 6.42 6.60
N ASN A 64 4.55 7.51 6.54
CA ASN A 64 6.00 7.52 6.82
C ASN A 64 6.33 7.42 8.31
N ALA A 65 5.32 7.41 9.19
CA ALA A 65 5.57 7.18 10.61
C ALA A 65 6.23 5.80 10.80
N ARG A 66 7.20 5.73 11.70
CA ARG A 66 8.04 4.55 11.91
C ARG A 66 7.22 3.28 12.17
N ALA A 67 6.10 3.40 12.90
CA ALA A 67 5.18 2.30 13.18
C ALA A 67 4.54 1.75 11.89
N CYS A 68 3.99 2.62 11.04
CA CYS A 68 3.38 2.24 9.76
C CYS A 68 4.38 1.58 8.80
N VAL A 69 5.61 2.11 8.74
CA VAL A 69 6.68 1.53 7.92
C VAL A 69 7.07 0.15 8.44
N LYS A 70 7.19 0.00 9.77
CA LYS A 70 7.50 -1.28 10.40
C LYS A 70 6.41 -2.32 10.13
N GLU A 71 5.15 -1.98 10.31
CA GLU A 71 4.02 -2.86 10.04
C GLU A 71 4.01 -3.32 8.58
N ARG A 72 4.22 -2.39 7.65
CA ARG A 72 4.34 -2.72 6.23
C ARG A 72 5.51 -3.67 5.95
N GLN A 73 6.68 -3.42 6.53
CA GLN A 73 7.83 -4.31 6.36
C GLN A 73 7.54 -5.71 6.92
N ASP A 74 6.85 -5.80 8.06
CA ASP A 74 6.52 -7.08 8.69
C ASP A 74 5.50 -7.87 7.84
N MET A 75 4.51 -7.20 7.25
CA MET A 75 3.60 -7.81 6.25
C MET A 75 4.35 -8.33 5.02
N VAL A 76 5.24 -7.52 4.42
CA VAL A 76 6.04 -7.93 3.25
C VAL A 76 6.95 -9.12 3.59
N ARG A 77 7.63 -9.09 4.73
CA ARG A 77 8.46 -10.22 5.19
C ARG A 77 7.62 -11.49 5.37
N ALA A 78 6.41 -11.38 5.89
CA ALA A 78 5.51 -12.52 6.06
C ALA A 78 5.07 -13.10 4.70
N ALA A 79 4.72 -12.25 3.74
CA ALA A 79 4.39 -12.68 2.38
C ALA A 79 5.57 -13.40 1.71
N ASN A 80 6.76 -12.80 1.74
CA ASN A 80 7.97 -13.41 1.17
C ASN A 80 8.35 -14.73 1.86
N ARG A 81 8.07 -14.86 3.16
CA ARG A 81 8.22 -16.16 3.85
C ARG A 81 7.25 -17.18 3.27
N LYS A 82 5.96 -16.87 3.15
CA LYS A 82 4.94 -17.77 2.60
C LYS A 82 5.32 -18.25 1.20
N GLU A 83 5.73 -17.32 0.34
CA GLU A 83 6.17 -17.63 -1.03
C GLU A 83 7.38 -18.57 -1.05
N ARG A 84 8.43 -18.29 -0.27
CA ARG A 84 9.59 -19.19 -0.17
C ARG A 84 9.22 -20.58 0.34
N TYR A 85 8.30 -20.69 1.30
CA TYR A 85 7.82 -22.00 1.77
C TYR A 85 6.99 -22.73 0.71
N ALA A 86 6.14 -22.01 -0.04
CA ALA A 86 5.38 -22.58 -1.14
C ALA A 86 6.33 -23.11 -2.23
N GLY A 87 7.31 -22.30 -2.64
CA GLY A 87 8.34 -22.71 -3.60
C GLY A 87 9.14 -23.93 -3.14
N ARG A 88 9.57 -23.98 -1.87
CA ARG A 88 10.24 -25.17 -1.31
C ARG A 88 9.33 -26.40 -1.30
N ARG A 89 8.05 -26.23 -0.97
CA ARG A 89 7.08 -27.35 -0.97
C ARG A 89 6.90 -27.89 -2.37
N GLU A 90 6.78 -27.01 -3.36
CA GLU A 90 6.61 -27.39 -4.75
C GLU A 90 7.86 -28.05 -5.32
N ALA A 91 9.04 -27.50 -5.06
CA ALA A 91 10.31 -28.12 -5.44
C ALA A 91 10.48 -29.53 -4.83
N ARG A 92 10.04 -29.74 -3.58
CA ARG A 92 10.03 -31.07 -2.95
C ARG A 92 9.05 -32.02 -3.66
N ARG A 93 7.84 -31.57 -3.96
CA ARG A 93 6.85 -32.38 -4.70
C ARG A 93 7.38 -32.79 -6.06
N LEU A 94 7.96 -31.86 -6.81
CA LEU A 94 8.56 -32.13 -8.11
C LEU A 94 9.74 -33.09 -8.00
N ALA A 95 10.63 -32.91 -7.03
CA ALA A 95 11.76 -33.83 -6.81
C ALA A 95 11.29 -35.26 -6.46
N THR A 96 10.25 -35.40 -5.62
CA THR A 96 9.65 -36.71 -5.31
C THR A 96 8.92 -37.31 -6.52
N ALA A 97 8.24 -36.49 -7.32
CA ALA A 97 7.53 -36.95 -8.52
C ALA A 97 8.49 -37.34 -9.67
N LEU A 98 9.64 -36.67 -9.77
CA LEU A 98 10.67 -36.94 -10.78
C LEU A 98 11.63 -38.09 -10.40
N HIS A 99 11.66 -38.50 -9.13
CA HIS A 99 12.43 -39.66 -8.65
C HIS A 99 11.60 -40.57 -7.73
N PRO A 100 10.60 -41.31 -8.25
CA PRO A 100 9.72 -42.15 -7.43
C PRO A 100 10.42 -43.36 -6.77
N GLY A 101 11.72 -43.60 -7.03
CA GLY A 101 12.45 -44.80 -6.60
C GLY A 101 13.67 -44.61 -5.68
N CYS A 102 14.15 -43.39 -5.40
CA CYS A 102 15.35 -43.22 -4.56
C CYS A 102 14.99 -43.19 -3.07
N ARG A 103 14.60 -44.33 -2.51
CA ARG A 103 14.75 -44.59 -1.07
C ARG A 103 16.25 -44.58 -0.75
N GLY A 104 16.64 -43.77 0.23
CA GLY A 104 18.02 -43.40 0.52
C GLY A 104 19.00 -44.56 0.58
N VAL A 105 20.07 -44.45 -0.21
CA VAL A 105 21.36 -45.04 0.14
C VAL A 105 22.04 -44.02 1.05
N VAL A 106 21.93 -44.23 2.36
CA VAL A 106 22.79 -43.56 3.33
C VAL A 106 24.18 -44.20 3.16
N GLY A 107 25.04 -43.55 2.39
CA GLY A 107 26.44 -43.95 2.25
C GLY A 107 27.17 -43.77 3.57
N GLY A 108 27.39 -44.87 4.28
CA GLY A 108 28.39 -44.95 5.34
C GLY A 108 29.78 -44.92 4.74
N GLY A 109 30.50 -43.81 4.95
CA GLY A 109 31.93 -43.69 4.73
C GLY A 109 32.65 -43.68 6.07
N ARG A 110 33.61 -44.60 6.21
CA ARG A 110 34.45 -44.83 7.40
C ARG A 110 35.42 -43.69 7.65
#